data_AF-A0A969HTT2-F1
#
_entry.id   AF-A0A969HTT2-F1
#
_cell.length_a   1.000
_cell.length_b   1.000
_cell.length_c   1.000
_cell.angle_alpha   90.00
_cell.angle_beta   90.00
_cell.angle_gamma   90.00
#
_symmetry.space_group_name_H-M   'P 1'
#
loop_
_entity.id
_entity.type
_entity.pdbx_description
1 polymer ?
#
loop_
_entity_poly.entity_id
_entity_poly.type
_entity_poly.pdbx_seq_one_letter_code
_entity_poly.pdbx_strand_id
1 'polypeptide(L)'
;MTDIDKDIKEILQQIKDARQAKNLSQAEVARYLGINQNSYKNIETGKTELKVRVLFQLIDLLDIDVLEKKSITSFAVDESTIREIREDLKHIKDKLGKKEKE
;
A
#
# COMPACT_ATOMS: atom_id res chain seq x y z
N MET A 1 -12.25 0.89 19.22
CA MET A 1 -11.16 0.64 18.26
C MET A 1 -10.91 1.96 17.57
N THR A 2 -9.74 2.54 17.73
CA THR A 2 -9.40 3.80 17.05
C THR A 2 -9.10 3.51 15.57
N ASP A 3 -9.17 4.54 14.71
CA ASP A 3 -8.77 4.40 13.30
C ASP A 3 -7.30 3.93 13.18
N ILE A 4 -6.45 4.33 14.14
CA ILE A 4 -5.05 3.93 14.23
C ILE A 4 -4.91 2.42 14.52
N ASP A 5 -5.70 1.87 15.44
CA ASP A 5 -5.65 0.43 15.76
C ASP A 5 -6.04 -0.44 14.54
N LYS A 6 -6.98 0.05 13.73
CA LYS A 6 -7.40 -0.60 12.49
C LYS A 6 -6.25 -0.59 11.48
N ASP A 7 -5.62 0.56 11.27
CA ASP A 7 -4.49 0.72 10.36
C ASP A 7 -3.32 -0.19 10.75
N ILE A 8 -2.98 -0.28 12.04
CA ILE A 8 -1.95 -1.18 12.55
C ILE A 8 -2.28 -2.62 12.20
N LYS A 9 -3.53 -3.05 12.40
CA LYS A 9 -3.96 -4.41 12.09
C LYS A 9 -3.84 -4.73 10.60
N GLU A 10 -4.16 -3.78 9.73
CA GLU A 10 -4.02 -3.92 8.27
C GLU A 10 -2.54 -4.08 7.87
N ILE A 11 -1.64 -3.25 8.44
CA ILE A 11 -0.18 -3.36 8.21
C ILE A 11 0.36 -4.71 8.66
N LEU A 12 -0.05 -5.19 9.85
CA LEU A 12 0.39 -6.50 10.36
C LEU A 12 -0.09 -7.64 9.47
N GLN A 13 -1.29 -7.53 8.92
CA GLN A 13 -1.84 -8.50 7.97
C GLN A 13 -1.07 -8.49 6.65
N GLN A 14 -0.73 -7.31 6.11
CA GLN A 14 0.11 -7.18 4.90
C GLN A 14 1.49 -7.82 5.09
N ILE A 15 2.13 -7.60 6.24
CA ILE A 15 3.41 -8.24 6.59
C ILE A 15 3.30 -9.76 6.55
N LYS A 16 2.25 -10.30 7.15
CA LYS A 16 2.00 -11.74 7.17
C LYS A 16 1.77 -12.28 5.76
N ASP A 17 0.97 -11.60 4.95
CA ASP A 17 0.63 -12.03 3.59
C ASP A 17 1.88 -11.98 2.68
N ALA A 18 2.68 -10.93 2.76
CA ALA A 18 3.94 -10.81 2.02
C ALA A 18 4.95 -11.91 2.42
N ARG A 19 5.05 -12.22 3.72
CA ARG A 19 5.86 -13.35 4.18
C ARG A 19 5.40 -14.67 3.57
N GLN A 20 4.09 -14.93 3.59
CA GLN A 20 3.52 -16.17 3.06
C GLN A 20 3.70 -16.25 1.53
N ALA A 21 3.55 -15.14 0.82
CA ALA A 21 3.79 -15.07 -0.63
C ALA A 21 5.24 -15.42 -1.00
N LYS A 22 6.21 -15.07 -0.15
CA LYS A 22 7.62 -15.46 -0.30
C LYS A 22 7.95 -16.86 0.24
N ASN A 23 6.96 -17.63 0.70
CA ASN A 23 7.12 -18.96 1.31
C ASN A 23 8.06 -18.99 2.54
N LEU A 24 8.20 -17.86 3.24
CA LEU A 24 9.05 -17.77 4.43
C LEU A 24 8.28 -18.22 5.67
N SER A 25 8.90 -19.03 6.50
CA SER A 25 8.40 -19.36 7.83
C SER A 25 8.60 -18.21 8.81
N GLN A 26 7.82 -18.20 9.90
CA GLN A 26 8.03 -17.25 11.00
C GLN A 26 9.43 -17.39 11.63
N ALA A 27 10.01 -18.59 11.62
CA ALA A 27 11.34 -18.84 12.17
C ALA A 27 12.45 -18.21 11.29
N GLU A 28 12.29 -18.25 9.96
CA GLU A 28 13.24 -17.65 9.03
C GLU A 28 13.26 -16.13 9.11
N VAL A 29 12.09 -15.50 9.18
CA VAL A 29 12.00 -14.04 9.37
C VAL A 29 12.55 -13.64 10.74
N ALA A 30 12.21 -14.39 11.79
CA ALA A 30 12.74 -14.11 13.13
C ALA A 30 14.27 -14.21 13.17
N ARG A 31 14.86 -15.21 12.50
CA ARG A 31 16.31 -15.35 12.36
C ARG A 31 16.94 -14.15 11.62
N TYR A 32 16.31 -13.68 10.55
CA TYR A 32 16.76 -12.48 9.83
C TYR A 32 16.73 -11.22 10.73
N LEU A 33 15.70 -11.09 11.56
CA LEU A 33 15.54 -9.98 12.49
C LEU A 33 16.39 -10.10 13.77
N GLY A 34 17.06 -11.23 14.00
CA GLY A 34 17.80 -11.49 15.23
C GLY A 34 16.91 -11.62 16.48
N ILE A 35 15.66 -12.07 16.30
CA ILE A 35 14.70 -12.31 17.39
C ILE A 35 14.27 -13.78 17.42
N ASN A 36 13.62 -14.21 18.51
CA ASN A 36 13.05 -15.56 18.55
C ASN A 36 11.72 -15.62 17.77
N GLN A 37 11.35 -16.82 17.31
CA GLN A 37 10.16 -17.04 16.50
C GLN A 37 8.85 -16.65 17.20
N ASN A 38 8.74 -16.85 18.51
CA ASN A 38 7.55 -16.45 19.28
C ASN A 38 7.39 -14.92 19.33
N SER A 39 8.49 -14.17 19.44
CA SER A 39 8.47 -12.71 19.38
C SER A 39 7.96 -12.24 18.01
N TYR A 40 8.43 -12.84 16.91
CA TYR A 40 7.92 -12.49 15.59
C TYR A 40 6.44 -12.86 15.41
N LYS A 41 6.02 -14.05 15.87
CA LYS A 41 4.60 -14.45 15.88
C LYS A 41 3.73 -13.47 16.67
N ASN A 42 4.21 -12.97 17.81
CA ASN A 42 3.47 -12.00 18.62
C ASN A 42 3.37 -10.65 17.92
N ILE A 43 4.38 -10.24 17.16
CA ILE A 43 4.32 -9.05 16.28
C ILE A 43 3.22 -9.24 15.22
N GLU A 44 3.26 -10.31 14.43
CA GLU A 44 2.25 -10.57 13.37
C GLU A 44 0.81 -10.65 13.89
N THR A 45 0.64 -11.05 15.16
CA THR A 45 -0.68 -11.18 15.79
C THR A 45 -1.10 -9.95 16.60
N GLY A 46 -0.28 -8.89 16.62
CA GLY A 46 -0.54 -7.65 17.36
C GLY A 46 -0.43 -7.78 18.89
N LYS A 47 0.10 -8.90 19.39
CA LYS A 47 0.35 -9.11 20.84
C LYS A 47 1.59 -8.37 21.33
N THR A 48 2.49 -8.02 20.43
CA THR A 48 3.68 -7.22 20.71
C THR A 48 3.73 -6.08 19.72
N GLU A 49 4.02 -4.88 20.23
CA GLU A 49 4.14 -3.67 19.42
C GLU A 49 5.22 -3.83 18.34
N LEU A 50 4.88 -3.48 17.10
CA LEU A 50 5.82 -3.43 16.00
C LEU A 50 6.63 -2.14 16.07
N LYS A 51 7.91 -2.28 16.43
CA LYS A 51 8.84 -1.14 16.45
C LYS A 51 9.18 -0.68 15.04
N VAL A 52 9.28 0.63 14.83
CA VAL A 52 9.62 1.26 13.54
C VAL A 52 10.89 0.66 12.90
N ARG A 53 11.93 0.40 13.69
CA ARG A 53 13.15 -0.26 13.20
C ARG A 53 12.88 -1.63 12.57
N VAL A 54 12.05 -2.44 13.24
CA VAL A 54 11.69 -3.79 12.76
C VAL A 54 10.81 -3.70 11.52
N LEU A 55 9.92 -2.70 11.46
CA LEU A 55 9.13 -2.42 10.27
C LEU A 55 10.01 -2.18 9.04
N PHE A 56 11.02 -1.32 9.13
CA PHE A 56 11.95 -1.08 8.00
C PHE A 56 12.71 -2.34 7.58
N GLN A 57 13.17 -3.15 8.54
CA GLN A 57 13.83 -4.43 8.22
C GLN A 57 12.88 -5.41 7.50
N LEU A 58 11.59 -5.39 7.86
CA LEU A 58 10.57 -6.21 7.22
C LEU A 58 10.21 -5.69 5.83
N ILE A 59 10.16 -4.37 5.64
CA ILE A 59 9.99 -3.74 4.32
C ILE A 59 11.07 -4.23 3.37
N ASP A 60 12.34 -4.12 3.77
CA ASP A 60 13.47 -4.53 2.94
C ASP A 60 13.45 -6.05 2.64
N LEU A 61 13.10 -6.87 3.63
CA LEU A 61 13.07 -8.33 3.47
C LEU A 61 11.89 -8.81 2.61
N LEU A 62 10.71 -8.24 2.85
CA LEU A 62 9.44 -8.71 2.32
C LEU A 62 9.00 -7.92 1.08
N ASP A 63 9.75 -6.90 0.68
CA ASP A 63 9.46 -6.05 -0.48
C ASP A 63 8.05 -5.44 -0.37
N ILE A 64 7.74 -4.90 0.81
CA ILE A 64 6.43 -4.31 1.14
C ILE A 64 6.52 -2.81 0.96
N ASP A 65 5.63 -2.24 0.15
CA ASP A 65 5.42 -0.80 0.13
C ASP A 65 4.44 -0.40 1.24
N VAL A 66 4.96 0.13 2.34
CA VAL A 66 4.17 0.58 3.52
C VAL A 66 3.64 2.00 3.33
N LEU A 67 4.15 2.74 2.34
CA LEU A 67 3.65 4.06 1.98
C LEU A 67 2.50 3.98 0.96
N GLU A 68 2.28 2.83 0.35
CA GLU A 68 1.18 2.56 -0.56
C GLU A 68 -0.18 2.40 0.17
N LYS A 69 -0.49 3.30 1.09
CA LYS A 69 -1.90 3.66 1.25
C LYS A 69 -2.30 4.39 -0.02
N LYS A 70 -3.40 3.95 -0.61
CA LYS A 70 -4.23 4.59 -1.66
C LYS A 70 -4.61 6.07 -1.41
N SER A 71 -3.92 6.76 -0.51
CA SER A 71 -4.21 8.07 0.08
C SER A 71 -3.48 9.23 -0.56
N ILE A 72 -2.55 9.02 -1.50
CA ILE A 72 -2.10 10.13 -2.37
C ILE A 72 -2.96 10.22 -3.63
N THR A 73 -3.62 9.13 -4.05
CA THR A 73 -4.48 9.14 -5.24
C THR A 73 -5.91 9.64 -5.00
N SER A 74 -6.33 9.81 -3.74
CA SER A 74 -7.66 10.37 -3.43
C SER A 74 -7.66 11.85 -3.11
N PHE A 75 -6.65 12.63 -3.55
CA PHE A 75 -6.90 14.06 -3.73
C PHE A 75 -8.14 14.17 -4.60
N ALA A 76 -9.23 14.60 -3.99
CA ALA A 76 -10.56 14.63 -4.58
C ALA A 76 -10.50 15.40 -5.89
N VAL A 77 -10.34 14.68 -7.00
CA VAL A 77 -10.68 15.25 -8.30
C VAL A 77 -12.19 15.25 -8.28
N ASP A 78 -12.77 16.44 -8.13
CA ASP A 78 -14.21 16.60 -8.18
C ASP A 78 -14.74 16.02 -9.50
N GLU A 79 -15.83 15.27 -9.45
CA GLU A 79 -16.42 14.63 -10.63
C GLU A 79 -16.82 15.71 -11.67
N SER A 80 -17.07 16.94 -11.21
CA SER A 80 -17.29 18.08 -12.10
C SER A 80 -16.05 18.41 -12.94
N THR A 81 -14.86 18.47 -12.34
CA THR A 81 -13.61 18.74 -13.04
C THR A 81 -13.30 17.63 -14.06
N ILE A 82 -13.53 16.36 -13.68
CA ILE A 82 -13.37 15.24 -14.61
C ILE A 82 -14.35 15.36 -15.79
N ARG A 83 -15.59 15.79 -15.53
CA ARG A 83 -16.60 15.98 -16.57
C ARG A 83 -16.21 17.10 -17.53
N GLU A 84 -15.78 18.25 -17.04
CA GLU A 84 -15.31 19.37 -17.86
C GLU A 84 -14.15 18.96 -18.77
N ILE A 85 -13.15 18.28 -18.23
CA ILE A 85 -11.99 17.79 -19.02
C ILE A 85 -12.44 16.83 -20.14
N ARG A 86 -13.41 15.94 -19.86
CA ARG A 86 -13.95 15.01 -20.88
C ARG A 86 -14.66 15.76 -22.01
N GLU A 87 -15.40 16.82 -21.70
CA GLU A 87 -16.09 17.64 -22.69
C GLU A 87 -15.11 18.42 -23.56
N ASP A 88 -14.11 19.05 -22.96
CA ASP A 88 -13.05 19.76 -23.68
C ASP A 88 -12.28 18.83 -24.63
N LEU A 89 -11.94 17.62 -24.19
CA LEU A 89 -11.26 16.63 -25.03
C LEU A 89 -12.11 16.23 -26.25
N LYS A 90 -13.43 16.11 -26.09
CA LYS A 90 -14.34 15.85 -27.20
C LYS A 90 -14.31 17.01 -28.21
N HIS A 91 -14.40 18.23 -27.72
CA HIS A 91 -14.37 19.42 -28.57
C HIS A 91 -13.04 19.60 -29.31
N ILE A 92 -11.92 19.31 -28.66
CA ILE A 92 -10.59 19.35 -29.29
C ILE A 92 -10.48 18.30 -30.40
N LYS A 93 -10.94 17.06 -30.15
CA LYS A 93 -10.97 15.99 -31.17
C LYS A 93 -11.81 16.38 -32.39
N ASP A 94 -12.98 16.94 -32.16
CA ASP A 94 -13.87 17.38 -33.25
C ASP A 94 -13.26 18.52 -34.07
N LYS A 95 -12.50 19.44 -33.44
CA LYS A 95 -11.78 20.51 -34.14
C LYS A 95 -10.59 19.99 -34.94
N LEU A 96 -9.84 19.01 -34.40
CA LEU A 96 -8.72 18.39 -35.12
C LEU A 96 -9.20 17.58 -36.33
N GLY A 97 -10.27 16.78 -36.18
CA GLY A 97 -10.83 15.99 -37.29
C GLY A 97 -11.47 16.83 -38.42
N LYS A 98 -11.74 18.12 -38.16
CA LYS A 98 -12.18 19.08 -39.19
C LYS A 98 -11.02 19.73 -39.93
N LYS A 99 -9.85 19.90 -39.28
CA LYS A 99 -8.63 20.44 -39.89
C LYS A 99 -7.96 19.50 -40.89
N GLU A 100 -8.23 18.20 -40.82
CA GLU A 100 -7.70 17.21 -41.78
C GLU A 100 -8.53 17.11 -43.08
N LYS A 101 -9.65 17.85 -43.18
CA LYS A 101 -10.59 17.80 -44.31
C LYS A 101 -10.66 19.10 -45.13
N GLU A 102 -9.83 20.09 -44.80
CA GLU A 102 -9.60 21.32 -45.59
C GLU A 102 -8.19 21.31 -46.17
#